data_AF-A0A934YWD5-F1
#
_entry.id   AF-A0A934YWD5-F1
#
_cell.length_a   1.000
_cell.length_b   1.000
_cell.length_c   1.000
_cell.angle_alpha   90.00
_cell.angle_beta   90.00
_cell.angle_gamma   90.00
#
_symmetry.space_group_name_H-M   'P 1'
#
loop_
_entity.id
_entity.type
_entity.pdbx_description
1 polymer ?
#
loop_
_entity_poly.entity_id
_entity_poly.type
_entity_poly.pdbx_seq_one_letter_code
_entity_poly.pdbx_strand_id
1 'polypeptide(L)'
;MGKIKAKAGTPVYGQLLSLINRKDFHNAVVETGADFAVKKLNTWTLMGSMIFAVLQRTSGLRELTSGLAGYSEGLKHFGFRRNLKNKHCLSYL
;
A
#
# COMPACT_ATOMS: atom_id res chain seq x y z
N MET A 1 19.58 -15.22 -5.45
CA MET A 1 19.57 -13.83 -4.92
C MET A 1 19.43 -12.86 -6.09
N GLY A 2 18.21 -12.42 -6.41
CA GLY A 2 17.96 -11.50 -7.51
C GLY A 2 18.44 -10.09 -7.17
N LYS A 3 19.30 -9.50 -8.00
CA LYS A 3 19.79 -8.14 -7.79
C LYS A 3 18.63 -7.15 -7.91
N ILE A 4 18.39 -6.41 -6.83
CA ILE A 4 17.43 -5.29 -6.82
C ILE A 4 18.07 -4.18 -7.66
N LYS A 5 17.61 -3.99 -8.91
CA LYS A 5 18.04 -2.85 -9.72
C LYS A 5 17.33 -1.60 -9.20
N ALA A 6 17.97 -0.87 -8.29
CA ALA A 6 17.49 0.43 -7.86
C ALA A 6 17.51 1.39 -9.06
N LYS A 7 16.32 1.72 -9.59
CA LYS A 7 16.18 2.75 -10.62
C LYS A 7 16.37 4.11 -9.94
N ALA A 8 17.48 4.79 -10.22
CA ALA A 8 17.70 6.17 -9.80
C ALA A 8 16.50 7.02 -10.24
N GLY A 9 15.73 7.56 -9.28
CA GLY A 9 14.49 8.30 -9.51
C GLY A 9 13.21 7.69 -8.91
N THR A 10 13.25 6.46 -8.39
CA THR A 10 12.07 5.87 -7.71
C THR A 10 12.06 6.26 -6.23
N PRO A 11 10.96 6.80 -5.68
CA PRO A 11 10.85 7.08 -4.25
C PRO A 11 11.09 5.82 -3.41
N VAL A 12 11.68 5.98 -2.21
CA VAL A 12 12.01 4.86 -1.30
C VAL A 12 10.80 3.96 -1.03
N TYR A 13 9.61 4.55 -0.89
CA TYR A 13 8.37 3.81 -0.73
C TYR A 13 8.05 2.88 -1.92
N GLY A 14 8.23 3.35 -3.16
CA GLY A 14 8.06 2.52 -4.36
C GLY A 14 9.11 1.41 -4.46
N GLN A 15 10.33 1.67 -3.99
CA GLN A 15 11.38 0.65 -3.92
C GLN A 15 10.99 -0.45 -2.93
N LEU A 16 10.51 -0.10 -1.74
CA LEU A 16 10.02 -1.06 -0.73
C LEU A 16 8.88 -1.93 -1.29
N LEU A 17 7.89 -1.32 -1.93
CA LEU A 17 6.78 -2.06 -2.55
C LEU A 17 7.26 -3.01 -3.65
N SER A 18 8.33 -2.66 -4.38
CA SER A 18 8.88 -3.50 -5.44
C SER A 18 9.59 -4.77 -4.94
N LEU A 19 9.97 -4.81 -3.65
CA LEU A 19 10.56 -6.00 -3.03
C LEU A 19 9.53 -7.11 -2.78
N ILE A 20 8.25 -6.74 -2.73
CA ILE A 20 7.15 -7.67 -2.43
C ILE A 20 6.64 -8.24 -3.75
N ASN A 21 6.82 -9.56 -3.94
CA ASN A 21 6.25 -10.25 -5.09
C ASN A 21 4.72 -10.23 -4.99
N ARG A 22 4.06 -9.59 -5.97
CA ARG A 22 2.61 -9.45 -6.02
C ARG A 22 1.87 -10.77 -6.12
N LYS A 23 2.43 -11.75 -6.82
CA LYS A 23 1.80 -13.05 -7.00
C LYS A 23 1.80 -13.83 -5.69
N ASP A 24 2.95 -13.90 -5.04
CA ASP A 24 3.10 -14.62 -3.77
C ASP A 24 2.25 -13.95 -2.67
N PHE A 25 2.22 -12.61 -2.63
CA PHE A 25 1.35 -11.88 -1.72
C PHE A 25 -0.14 -12.16 -1.99
N HIS A 26 -0.57 -12.17 -3.25
CA HIS A 26 -1.96 -12.45 -3.59
C HIS A 26 -2.36 -13.87 -3.17
N ASN A 27 -1.50 -14.86 -3.41
CA ASN A 27 -1.74 -16.23 -2.96
C ASN A 27 -1.90 -16.30 -1.44
N ALA A 28 -1.01 -15.64 -0.68
CA ALA A 28 -1.13 -15.57 0.78
C ALA A 28 -2.44 -14.91 1.25
N VAL A 29 -2.90 -13.84 0.57
CA VAL A 29 -4.19 -13.19 0.87
C VAL A 29 -5.37 -14.14 0.63
N VAL A 30 -5.32 -14.92 -0.45
CA VAL A 30 -6.37 -15.90 -0.79
C VAL A 30 -6.36 -17.06 0.21
N GLU A 31 -5.19 -17.61 0.53
CA GLU A 31 -5.03 -18.71 1.50
C GLU A 31 -5.50 -18.34 2.90
N THR A 32 -5.21 -17.11 3.34
CA THR A 32 -5.61 -16.62 4.67
C THR A 32 -7.03 -16.07 4.72
N GLY A 33 -7.68 -15.88 3.56
CA GLY A 33 -8.99 -15.22 3.49
C GLY A 33 -8.97 -13.76 3.95
N ALA A 34 -7.81 -13.09 3.93
CA ALA A 34 -7.64 -11.74 4.49
C ALA A 34 -8.55 -10.66 3.84
N ASP A 35 -8.97 -10.87 2.60
CA ASP A 35 -9.90 -9.96 1.89
C ASP A 35 -11.40 -10.22 2.19
N PHE A 36 -11.74 -11.25 3.00
CA PHE A 36 -13.14 -11.70 3.21
C PHE A 36 -14.08 -10.63 3.80
N ALA A 37 -13.57 -9.75 4.68
CA ALA A 37 -14.39 -8.73 5.35
C ALA A 37 -14.23 -7.31 4.79
N VAL A 38 -13.39 -7.12 3.77
CA VAL A 38 -12.93 -5.79 3.37
C VAL A 38 -13.81 -5.24 2.24
N LYS A 39 -14.85 -4.47 2.62
CA LYS A 39 -15.91 -4.00 1.68
C LYS A 39 -15.41 -3.13 0.51
N LYS A 40 -14.31 -2.37 0.69
CA LYS A 40 -13.87 -1.33 -0.27
C LYS A 40 -12.35 -1.11 -0.32
N LEU A 41 -11.61 -1.62 0.66
CA LEU A 41 -10.15 -1.63 0.70
C LEU A 41 -9.70 -3.07 0.43
N ASN A 42 -8.54 -3.30 -0.16
CA ASN A 42 -7.97 -4.66 -0.25
C ASN A 42 -6.73 -4.74 0.62
N THR A 43 -6.33 -5.95 0.99
CA THR A 43 -5.20 -6.21 1.88
C THR A 43 -3.89 -5.62 1.33
N TRP A 44 -3.73 -5.57 0.01
CA TRP A 44 -2.60 -4.88 -0.64
C TRP A 44 -2.54 -3.39 -0.29
N THR A 45 -3.67 -2.69 -0.41
CA THR A 45 -3.78 -1.26 -0.13
C THR A 45 -3.61 -1.00 1.37
N LEU A 46 -4.10 -1.90 2.23
CA LEU A 46 -3.93 -1.82 3.68
C LEU A 46 -2.45 -1.90 4.07
N MET A 47 -1.75 -2.94 3.60
CA MET A 47 -0.32 -3.13 3.83
C MET A 47 0.48 -1.93 3.34
N GLY A 48 0.19 -1.46 2.12
CA GLY A 48 0.83 -0.29 1.56
C GLY A 48 0.66 0.97 2.42
N SER A 49 -0.55 1.18 2.92
CA SER A 49 -0.86 2.30 3.82
C SER A 49 -0.11 2.18 5.15
N MET A 50 0.03 0.98 5.71
CA MET A 50 0.85 0.73 6.91
C MET A 50 2.33 1.05 6.67
N ILE A 51 2.91 0.58 5.57
CA ILE A 51 4.31 0.87 5.21
C ILE A 51 4.50 2.38 5.08
N PHE A 52 3.57 3.08 4.43
CA PHE A 52 3.62 4.53 4.29
C PHE A 52 3.52 5.24 5.65
N ALA A 53 2.64 4.80 6.55
CA ALA A 53 2.48 5.37 7.88
C ALA A 53 3.77 5.21 8.72
N VAL A 54 4.42 4.04 8.66
CA VAL A 54 5.70 3.79 9.34
C VAL A 54 6.80 4.70 8.79
N LEU A 55 6.89 4.87 7.47
CA LEU A 55 7.90 5.72 6.84
C LEU A 55 7.71 7.20 7.18
N GLN A 56 6.46 7.67 7.20
CA GLN A 56 6.14 9.08 7.46
C GLN A 56 5.94 9.40 8.95
N ARG A 57 5.99 8.39 9.83
CA ARG A 57 5.71 8.49 11.27
C ARG A 57 4.39 9.22 11.56
N THR A 58 3.39 9.01 10.72
CA THR A 58 2.08 9.65 10.85
C THR A 58 1.24 8.92 11.88
N SER A 59 0.74 9.66 12.87
CA SER A 59 -0.19 9.16 13.90
C SER A 59 -1.66 9.41 13.53
N GLY A 60 -1.92 10.32 12.59
CA GLY A 60 -3.27 10.72 12.19
C GLY A 60 -3.75 10.08 10.88
N LEU A 61 -4.94 9.49 10.90
CA LEU A 61 -5.60 8.93 9.71
C LEU A 61 -5.80 9.96 8.58
N ARG A 62 -6.01 11.23 8.95
CA ARG A 62 -6.17 12.34 8.00
C ARG A 62 -4.85 12.70 7.32
N GLU A 63 -3.75 12.66 8.04
CA GLU A 63 -2.41 12.91 7.50
C GLU A 63 -2.00 11.77 6.58
N LEU A 64 -2.28 10.53 7.00
CA LEU A 64 -2.07 9.33 6.18
C LEU A 64 -2.84 9.39 4.86
N THR A 65 -4.16 9.64 4.91
CA THR A 65 -5.00 9.76 3.71
C THR A 65 -4.56 10.90 2.79
N SER A 66 -4.20 12.05 3.36
CA SER A 66 -3.76 13.22 2.59
C SER A 66 -2.39 12.97 1.94
N GLY A 67 -1.45 12.35 2.66
CA GLY A 67 -0.15 11.96 2.13
C GLY A 67 -0.30 10.95 1.00
N LEU A 68 -1.04 9.86 1.23
CA LEU A 68 -1.31 8.85 0.21
C LEU A 68 -2.05 9.43 -1.02
N ALA A 69 -2.94 10.40 -0.83
CA ALA A 69 -3.59 11.09 -1.94
C ALA A 69 -2.60 11.88 -2.80
N GLY A 70 -1.60 12.54 -2.19
CA GLY A 70 -0.52 13.20 -2.89
C GLY A 70 0.36 12.25 -3.72
N TYR A 71 0.56 11.02 -3.25
CA TYR A 71 1.30 9.97 -3.96
C TYR A 71 0.43 9.07 -4.86
N SER A 72 -0.87 9.37 -4.99
CA SER A 72 -1.84 8.47 -5.61
C SER A 72 -1.57 8.20 -7.09
N GLU A 73 -0.92 9.11 -7.82
CA GLU A 73 -0.58 8.89 -9.24
C GLU A 73 0.54 7.87 -9.43
N GLY A 74 1.61 7.95 -8.63
CA GLY A 74 2.69 6.96 -8.66
C GLY A 74 2.23 5.58 -8.15
N LEU A 75 1.26 5.55 -7.23
CA LEU A 75 0.75 4.33 -6.63
C LEU A 75 -0.20 3.53 -7.52
N LYS A 76 -0.79 4.14 -8.55
CA LYS A 76 -1.60 3.42 -9.55
C LYS A 76 -0.79 2.31 -10.23
N HIS A 77 0.48 2.59 -10.54
CA HIS A 77 1.38 1.61 -11.16
C HIS A 77 1.76 0.48 -10.21
N PHE A 78 1.70 0.73 -8.90
CA PHE A 78 1.83 -0.29 -7.86
C PHE A 78 0.47 -0.89 -7.46
N GLY A 79 -0.55 -0.80 -8.30
CA GLY A 79 -1.83 -1.51 -8.12
C GLY A 79 -2.66 -1.05 -6.91
N PHE A 80 -2.46 0.17 -6.40
CA PHE A 80 -3.36 0.77 -5.41
C PHE A 80 -4.66 1.17 -6.12
N ARG A 81 -5.80 0.75 -5.57
CA ARG A 81 -7.10 1.20 -6.09
C ARG A 81 -7.35 2.65 -5.65
N ARG A 82 -7.87 3.46 -6.58
CA ARG A 82 -8.00 4.93 -6.53
C ARG A 82 -8.78 5.52 -5.34
N ASN A 83 -9.39 4.69 -4.47
CA ASN A 83 -10.39 5.13 -3.48
C ASN A 83 -9.84 5.32 -2.05
N LEU A 84 -8.63 5.88 -1.91
CA LEU A 84 -8.02 6.20 -0.61
C LEU A 84 -8.62 7.45 0.09
N LYS A 85 -9.60 8.13 -0.53
CA LYS A 85 -10.23 9.33 0.04
C LYS A 85 -11.23 9.03 1.16
N ASN A 86 -11.67 7.78 1.33
CA ASN A 86 -12.65 7.42 2.35
C ASN A 86 -11.96 7.05 3.67
N LYS A 87 -12.08 7.92 4.67
CA LYS A 87 -11.54 7.72 6.04
C LYS A 87 -12.02 6.41 6.67
N HIS A 88 -13.28 6.05 6.43
CA HIS A 88 -13.88 4.79 6.93
C HIS A 88 -13.25 3.51 6.36
N CYS A 89 -12.51 3.59 5.26
CA CYS A 89 -11.83 2.41 4.72
C CYS A 89 -10.50 2.12 5.40
N LEU A 90 -9.89 3.12 6.06
CA LEU A 90 -8.60 3.01 6.73
C LEU A 90 -8.74 3.01 8.26
N SER A 91 -9.96 3.04 8.81
CA SER A 91 -10.18 2.92 10.26
C SER A 91 -9.79 1.56 10.84
N TYR A 92 -9.43 0.59 9.98
CA TYR A 92 -8.88 -0.70 10.35
C TYR A 92 -7.34 -0.68 10.46
N LEU A 93 -6.71 0.49 10.28
CA LEU A 93 -5.29 0.77 10.56
C LEU A 93 -5.15 1.44 11.94
#